data_AF-A0AAN1E4Z2-F1
#
_entry.id   AF-A0AAN1E4Z2-F1
#
_cell.length_a   1.000
_cell.length_b   1.000
_cell.length_c   1.000
_cell.angle_alpha   90.00
_cell.angle_beta   90.00
_cell.angle_gamma   90.00
#
_symmetry.space_group_name_H-M   'P 1'
#
loop_
_entity.id
_entity.type
_entity.pdbx_description
1 polymer ?
#
loop_
_entity_poly.entity_id
_entity_poly.type
_entity_poly.pdbx_seq_one_letter_code
_entity_poly.pdbx_strand_id
1 'polypeptide(L)'
;MLQSNEYFSGKVKSIGFSSSSTGRASVGVMVEGEYTFSTAEPEEMTVISGALNVLLPDATDWQVYEAGSVFNVPGHSEFHLQVAEPTSYLCRYL
;
A
#
# COMPACT_ATOMS: atom_id res chain seq x y z
N MET A 1 13.28 1.39 -18.58
CA MET A 1 13.24 0.37 -17.50
C MET A 1 12.20 0.82 -16.49
N LEU A 2 11.47 -0.10 -15.88
CA LEU A 2 10.52 0.26 -14.82
C LEU A 2 11.28 0.65 -13.56
N GLN A 3 10.76 1.60 -12.78
CA GLN A 3 11.36 1.99 -11.51
C GLN A 3 11.00 0.94 -10.46
N SER A 4 11.99 0.25 -9.89
CA SER A 4 11.77 -0.70 -8.80
C SER A 4 12.27 -0.10 -7.49
N ASN A 5 11.45 -0.21 -6.44
CA ASN A 5 11.80 0.24 -5.09
C ASN A 5 11.79 -0.96 -4.13
N GLU A 6 12.65 -0.90 -3.12
CA GLU A 6 12.78 -1.91 -2.08
C GLU A 6 12.79 -1.23 -0.70
N TYR A 7 12.01 -1.76 0.22
CA TYR A 7 11.86 -1.25 1.57
C TYR A 7 12.02 -2.38 2.59
N PHE A 8 12.30 -2.03 3.85
CA PHE A 8 12.35 -2.97 4.98
C PHE A 8 13.23 -4.20 4.71
N SER A 9 14.43 -3.98 4.17
CA SER A 9 15.38 -5.06 3.83
C SER A 9 14.81 -6.11 2.87
N GLY A 10 14.03 -5.67 1.88
CA GLY A 10 13.50 -6.55 0.85
C GLY A 10 12.13 -7.15 1.14
N LYS A 11 11.57 -6.88 2.33
CA LYS A 11 10.25 -7.37 2.74
C LYS A 11 9.10 -6.70 2.01
N VAL A 12 9.31 -5.50 1.49
CA VAL A 12 8.36 -4.83 0.60
C VAL A 12 9.08 -4.40 -0.67
N LYS A 13 8.51 -4.75 -1.82
CA LYS A 13 9.04 -4.36 -3.13
C LYS A 13 7.92 -3.82 -4.00
N SER A 14 8.22 -2.77 -4.76
CA SER A 14 7.26 -2.17 -5.69
C SER A 14 7.88 -1.83 -7.04
N ILE A 15 7.01 -1.69 -8.03
CA ILE A 15 7.34 -1.25 -9.39
C ILE A 15 6.43 -0.06 -9.73
N GLY A 16 7.03 1.10 -9.93
CA GLY A 16 6.35 2.32 -10.33
C GLY A 16 6.09 2.38 -11.84
N PHE A 17 4.92 2.90 -12.21
CA PHE A 17 4.50 3.09 -13.60
C PHE A 17 3.49 4.24 -13.71
N SER A 18 3.24 4.69 -14.94
CA SER A 18 2.20 5.66 -15.26
C SER A 18 1.39 5.20 -16.46
N SER A 19 0.08 5.45 -16.44
CA SER A 19 -0.80 5.22 -17.60
C SER A 19 -1.89 6.28 -17.69
N SER A 20 -2.50 6.46 -18.86
CA SER A 20 -3.61 7.40 -19.06
C SER A 20 -4.87 7.04 -18.27
N SER A 21 -5.07 5.75 -17.97
CA SER A 21 -6.25 5.27 -17.21
C SER A 21 -6.05 5.29 -15.70
N THR A 22 -4.82 5.09 -15.23
CA THR A 22 -4.52 4.91 -13.79
C THR A 22 -3.82 6.13 -13.18
N GLY A 23 -3.26 7.01 -14.00
CA GLY A 23 -2.35 8.06 -13.52
C GLY A 23 -1.00 7.46 -13.11
N ARG A 24 -0.32 8.13 -12.16
CA ARG A 24 0.92 7.62 -11.55
C ARG A 24 0.55 6.58 -10.49
N ALA A 25 1.21 5.43 -10.52
CA ALA A 25 0.91 4.33 -9.63
C ALA A 25 2.12 3.45 -9.35
N SER A 26 2.01 2.58 -8.36
CA SER A 26 2.92 1.45 -8.15
C SER A 26 2.15 0.17 -7.85
N VAL A 27 2.69 -0.96 -8.29
CA VAL A 27 2.26 -2.28 -7.82
C VAL A 27 3.36 -2.89 -6.97
N GLY A 28 3.01 -3.58 -5.90
CA GLY A 28 4.00 -4.16 -5.01
C GLY A 28 3.51 -5.38 -4.26
N VAL A 29 4.44 -6.00 -3.53
CA VAL A 29 4.19 -7.13 -2.63
C VAL A 29 4.84 -6.83 -1.28
N MET A 30 4.11 -7.12 -0.22
CA MET A 30 4.57 -7.09 1.16
C MET A 30 4.57 -8.52 1.70
N VAL A 31 5.67 -8.98 2.28
CA VAL A 31 5.68 -10.24 3.04
C VAL A 31 5.20 -10.00 4.48
N GLU A 32 5.08 -11.06 5.27
CA GLU A 32 4.60 -11.01 6.64
C GLU A 32 5.41 -10.05 7.52
N GLY A 33 4.71 -9.22 8.28
CA GLY A 33 5.33 -8.22 9.15
C GLY A 33 4.43 -7.05 9.47
N GLU A 34 5.00 -6.10 10.21
CA GLU A 34 4.36 -4.82 10.53
C GLU A 34 5.15 -3.68 9.89
N TYR A 35 4.44 -2.76 9.26
CA TYR A 35 5.05 -1.67 8.49
C TYR A 35 4.36 -0.35 8.79
N THR A 36 5.14 0.72 8.81
CA THR A 36 4.63 2.10 8.85
C THR A 36 5.03 2.78 7.55
N PHE A 37 4.06 3.38 6.88
CA PHE A 37 4.26 4.17 5.67
C PHE A 37 3.80 5.60 5.89
N SER A 38 4.53 6.55 5.31
CA SER A 38 4.18 7.96 5.29
C SER A 38 3.82 8.40 3.88
N THR A 39 2.78 9.22 3.74
CA THR A 39 2.32 9.74 2.46
C THR A 39 2.75 11.20 2.26
N ALA A 40 3.15 11.55 1.04
CA ALA A 40 3.36 12.95 0.66
C ALA A 40 2.10 13.54 0.02
N GLU A 41 1.43 12.76 -0.81
CA GLU A 41 0.16 13.08 -1.46
C GLU A 41 -0.87 12.00 -1.09
N PRO A 42 -2.17 12.24 -1.27
CA PRO A 42 -3.17 11.22 -0.97
C PRO A 42 -2.97 9.96 -1.83
N GLU A 43 -3.20 8.80 -1.23
CA GLU A 43 -3.02 7.50 -1.87
C GLU A 43 -4.31 6.70 -1.86
N GLU A 44 -4.66 6.09 -2.98
CA GLU A 44 -5.69 5.05 -3.07
C GLU A 44 -5.01 3.68 -3.17
N MET A 45 -5.22 2.85 -2.16
CA MET A 45 -4.64 1.52 -2.05
C MET A 45 -5.70 0.47 -2.38
N THR A 46 -5.41 -0.41 -3.33
CA THR A 46 -6.21 -1.58 -3.66
C THR A 46 -5.44 -2.84 -3.30
N VAL A 47 -6.07 -3.72 -2.51
CA VAL A 47 -5.51 -5.05 -2.24
C VAL A 47 -5.79 -5.94 -3.46
N ILE A 48 -4.74 -6.48 -4.09
CA ILE A 48 -4.87 -7.33 -5.28
C ILE A 48 -5.04 -8.80 -4.88
N SER A 49 -4.23 -9.28 -3.93
CA SER A 49 -4.25 -10.65 -3.40
C SER A 49 -3.79 -10.65 -1.95
N GLY A 50 -4.32 -11.57 -1.14
CA GLY A 50 -4.08 -11.61 0.30
C GLY A 50 -4.95 -10.62 1.06
N ALA A 51 -4.48 -10.17 2.23
CA ALA A 51 -5.16 -9.21 3.08
C ALA A 51 -4.17 -8.23 3.74
N LEU A 52 -4.65 -7.01 4.01
CA LEU A 52 -3.95 -6.02 4.83
C LEU A 52 -4.80 -5.68 6.04
N ASN A 53 -4.25 -5.81 7.24
CA ASN A 53 -4.85 -5.22 8.43
C ASN A 53 -4.26 -3.81 8.59
N VAL A 54 -5.10 -2.77 8.50
CA VAL A 54 -4.69 -1.38 8.33
C VAL A 54 -5.15 -0.54 9.51
N LEU A 55 -4.28 0.30 10.05
CA LEU A 55 -4.64 1.39 10.95
C LEU A 55 -4.41 2.72 10.22
N LEU A 56 -5.51 3.38 9.85
CA LEU A 56 -5.49 4.66 9.15
C LEU A 56 -5.13 5.82 10.11
N PRO A 57 -4.69 6.97 9.58
CA PRO A 57 -4.47 8.15 10.41
C PRO A 57 -5.74 8.49 11.20
N ASP A 58 -5.56 8.89 12.46
CA ASP A 58 -6.62 9.25 13.40
C ASP A 58 -7.64 8.14 13.75
N ALA A 59 -7.48 6.92 13.21
CA ALA A 59 -8.28 5.77 13.59
C ALA A 59 -7.74 5.13 14.89
N THR A 60 -8.64 4.60 15.71
CA THR A 60 -8.29 3.84 16.92
C THR A 60 -8.27 2.34 16.69
N ASP A 61 -9.00 1.88 15.68
CA ASP A 61 -9.25 0.47 15.42
C ASP A 61 -8.62 0.03 14.11
N TRP A 62 -8.04 -1.17 14.13
CA TRP A 62 -7.53 -1.84 12.95
C TRP A 62 -8.67 -2.36 12.09
N GLN A 63 -8.53 -2.21 10.77
CA GLN A 63 -9.49 -2.69 9.79
C GLN A 63 -8.83 -3.60 8.77
N VAL A 64 -9.41 -4.78 8.57
CA VAL A 64 -8.94 -5.74 7.56
C VAL A 64 -9.53 -5.40 6.18
N TYR A 65 -8.66 -5.33 5.19
CA TYR A 65 -8.96 -5.16 3.78
C TYR A 65 -8.50 -6.41 3.03
N GLU A 66 -9.46 -7.17 2.53
CA GLU A 66 -9.26 -8.40 1.74
C GLU A 66 -9.02 -8.07 0.26
N ALA A 67 -8.60 -9.05 -0.53
CA ALA A 67 -8.46 -8.91 -1.98
C ALA A 67 -9.70 -8.28 -2.66
N GLY A 68 -9.45 -7.29 -3.51
CA GLY A 68 -10.47 -6.46 -4.18
C GLY A 68 -10.93 -5.25 -3.36
N SER A 69 -10.57 -5.16 -2.08
CA SER A 69 -10.91 -4.00 -1.25
C SER A 69 -10.03 -2.80 -1.56
N VAL A 70 -10.59 -1.61 -1.34
CA VAL A 70 -9.92 -0.33 -1.54
C VAL A 70 -9.97 0.49 -0.26
N PHE A 71 -8.89 1.19 0.07
CA PHE A 71 -8.85 2.21 1.10
C PHE A 71 -8.05 3.43 0.66
N ASN A 72 -8.37 4.58 1.25
CA ASN A 72 -7.71 5.84 0.95
C ASN A 72 -6.91 6.31 2.15
N VAL A 73 -5.70 6.81 1.89
CA VAL A 73 -4.83 7.42 2.88
C VAL A 73 -4.67 8.91 2.53
N PRO A 74 -4.98 9.84 3.44
CA PRO A 74 -4.73 11.26 3.25
C PRO A 74 -3.26 11.55 2.93
N GLY A 75 -2.97 12.62 2.19
CA GLY A 75 -1.60 13.11 2.01
C GLY A 75 -1.04 13.70 3.31
N HIS A 76 0.28 13.79 3.40
CA HIS A 76 0.98 14.29 4.59
C HIS A 76 0.57 13.58 5.89
N SER A 77 0.36 12.27 5.82
CA SER A 77 -0.05 11.45 6.95
C SER A 77 0.79 10.17 7.06
N GLU A 78 0.50 9.33 8.05
CA GLU A 78 1.09 8.01 8.19
C GLU A 78 0.03 6.96 8.51
N PHE A 79 0.25 5.73 8.06
CA PHE A 79 -0.63 4.61 8.33
C PHE A 79 0.20 3.36 8.64
N HIS A 80 -0.41 2.46 9.40
CA HIS A 80 0.23 1.23 9.82
C HIS A 80 -0.43 0.02 9.15
N LEU A 81 0.40 -0.96 8.83
CA LEU A 81 0.00 -2.21 8.20
C LEU A 81 0.49 -3.39 9.02
N GLN A 82 -0.39 -4.37 9.20
CA GLN A 82 -0.08 -5.71 9.66
C GLN A 82 -0.39 -6.68 8.52
N VAL A 83 0.61 -7.46 8.13
CA VAL A 83 0.56 -8.38 6.98
C VAL A 83 0.75 -9.80 7.52
N ALA A 84 -0.29 -10.62 7.40
CA ALA A 84 -0.31 -11.98 7.93
C ALA A 84 0.16 -13.05 6.92
N GLU A 85 0.10 -12.73 5.62
CA GLU A 85 0.59 -13.55 4.51
C GLU A 85 1.10 -12.62 3.39
N PRO A 86 1.89 -13.10 2.41
CA PRO A 86 2.35 -12.26 1.32
C PRO A 86 1.18 -11.63 0.54
N THR A 87 1.08 -10.30 0.60
CA THR A 87 -0.05 -9.54 0.07
C THR A 87 0.43 -8.60 -1.03
N SER A 88 -0.26 -8.63 -2.18
CA SER A 88 0.01 -7.73 -3.30
C SER A 88 -0.97 -6.58 -3.35
N TYR A 89 -0.51 -5.42 -3.82
CA TYR A 89 -1.30 -4.19 -3.83
C TYR A 89 -1.04 -3.35 -5.09
N LEU A 90 -2.01 -2.49 -5.39
CA LEU A 90 -1.89 -1.34 -6.29
C LEU A 90 -2.04 -0.08 -5.45
N CYS A 91 -1.07 0.83 -5.53
CA CYS A 91 -1.13 2.17 -4.97
C CYS A 91 -1.28 3.17 -6.11
N ARG A 92 -2.33 3.98 -6.10
CA ARG A 92 -2.50 5.14 -6.99
C ARG A 92 -2.23 6.41 -6.20
N TYR A 93 -1.41 7.29 -6.76
CA TYR A 93 -1.12 8.59 -6.17
C TYR A 93 -2.09 9.62 -6.74
N LEU A 94 -2.83 10.33 -5.87
CA LEU A 94 -3.99 11.16 -6.19
C LEU A 94 -3.67 12.67 -6.21
#